data_AF-L8JNK2-F1
#
_entry.id   AF-L8JNK2-F1
#
_cell.length_a   1.000
_cell.length_b   1.000
_cell.length_c   1.000
_cell.angle_alpha   90.00
_cell.angle_beta   90.00
_cell.angle_gamma   90.00
#
_symmetry.space_group_name_H-M   'P 1'
#
loop_
_entity.id
_entity.type
_entity.pdbx_description
1 polymer ?
#
loop_
_entity_poly.entity_id
_entity_poly.type
_entity_poly.pdbx_seq_one_letter_code
_entity_poly.pdbx_strand_id
1 'polypeptide(L)'
;MGSVPIVINLRKKEGKIDSVKATIISGVLMVVFLFLGQSILKLFGLDVGSFAVAGAIIMFVIAMEMILGVTLFRDEPGSSGTGSIVPLAFPLIAGAGTLTTILSLRAVYETPNILVGIVINLVFVYIVLKSTNWLERKLGKSGFAILRRVFGIILLAIAVKIFKEYIVIG
;
A
#
# COMPACT_ATOMS: atom_id res chain seq x y z
N MET A 1 -5.73 3.02 5.97
CA MET A 1 -5.65 2.47 7.36
C MET A 1 -4.88 1.15 7.42
N GLY A 2 -5.04 0.21 6.47
CA GLY A 2 -4.31 -1.06 6.46
C GLY A 2 -2.79 -0.98 6.21
N SER A 3 -2.29 0.13 5.65
CA SER A 3 -0.86 0.31 5.34
C SER A 3 0.03 0.52 6.57
N VAL A 4 -0.54 0.93 7.72
CA VAL A 4 0.19 1.30 8.94
C VAL A 4 1.19 0.21 9.34
N PRO A 5 0.80 -1.00 9.77
CA PRO A 5 1.74 -2.03 10.22
C PRO A 5 2.63 -2.59 9.13
N ILE A 6 2.28 -2.38 7.87
CA ILE A 6 3.08 -2.86 6.74
C ILE A 6 4.29 -1.96 6.55
N VAL A 7 4.09 -0.64 6.59
CA VAL A 7 5.23 0.29 6.56
C VAL A 7 6.08 0.14 7.82
N ILE A 8 5.49 -0.21 8.97
CA ILE A 8 6.27 -0.55 10.17
C ILE A 8 7.12 -1.82 9.96
N ASN A 9 6.59 -2.83 9.26
CA ASN A 9 7.38 -4.03 8.92
C ASN A 9 8.50 -3.74 7.93
N LEU A 10 8.25 -2.95 6.87
CA LEU A 10 9.34 -2.48 6.00
C LEU A 10 10.41 -1.74 6.82
N ARG A 11 9.99 -0.94 7.82
CA ARG A 11 10.92 -0.18 8.66
C ARG A 11 11.83 -1.09 9.45
N LYS A 12 11.27 -2.16 10.01
CA LYS A 12 12.02 -3.12 10.79
C LYS A 12 13.02 -3.92 9.93
N LYS A 13 12.76 -4.06 8.62
CA LYS A 13 13.57 -4.83 7.67
C LYS A 13 14.71 -4.01 7.04
N GLU A 14 14.47 -2.75 6.69
CA GLU A 14 15.49 -1.85 6.11
C GLU A 14 16.17 -0.90 7.13
N GLY A 15 15.69 -0.84 8.38
CA GLY A 15 16.20 0.08 9.40
C GLY A 15 15.48 1.44 9.41
N LYS A 16 16.13 2.51 8.92
CA LYS A 16 15.50 3.85 8.86
C LYS A 16 14.74 4.01 7.54
N ILE A 17 13.43 3.73 7.54
CA ILE A 17 12.57 4.31 6.50
C ILE A 17 12.63 5.82 6.66
N ASP A 18 13.13 6.48 5.62
CA ASP A 18 12.95 7.90 5.44
C ASP A 18 11.46 8.15 5.11
N SER A 19 10.70 8.45 6.15
CA SER A 19 9.25 8.66 6.05
C SER A 19 8.91 9.76 5.06
N VAL A 20 9.80 10.74 4.87
CA VAL A 20 9.63 11.82 3.89
C VAL A 20 9.76 11.26 2.48
N LYS A 21 10.82 10.49 2.19
CA LYS A 21 10.99 9.86 0.86
C LYS A 21 9.84 8.92 0.52
N ALA A 22 9.41 8.08 1.47
CA ALA A 22 8.30 7.16 1.25
C ALA A 22 6.98 7.88 0.93
N THR A 23 6.67 8.97 1.66
CA THR A 23 5.50 9.81 1.39
C THR A 23 5.61 10.50 0.03
N ILE A 24 6.78 11.04 -0.33
CA ILE A 24 6.99 11.69 -1.64
C ILE A 24 6.83 10.69 -2.78
N ILE A 25 7.47 9.53 -2.71
CA ILE A 25 7.36 8.48 -3.74
C ILE A 25 5.90 8.05 -3.93
N SER A 26 5.18 7.89 -2.81
CA SER A 26 3.76 7.55 -2.83
C SER A 26 2.92 8.64 -3.48
N GLY A 27 3.18 9.91 -3.16
CA GLY A 27 2.49 11.05 -3.76
C GLY A 27 2.74 11.15 -5.26
N VAL A 28 3.99 11.00 -5.69
CA VAL A 28 4.35 10.98 -7.11
C VAL A 28 3.62 9.85 -7.83
N LEU A 29 3.61 8.63 -7.28
CA LEU A 29 2.89 7.50 -7.87
C LEU A 29 1.39 7.75 -7.98
N MET A 30 0.74 8.26 -6.93
CA MET A 30 -0.69 8.59 -6.95
C MET A 30 -1.03 9.64 -8.01
N VAL A 31 -0.21 10.69 -8.13
CA VAL A 31 -0.38 11.75 -9.13
C VAL A 31 -0.16 11.20 -10.54
N VAL A 32 0.90 10.42 -10.77
CA VAL A 32 1.15 9.77 -12.06
C VAL A 32 -0.03 8.89 -12.47
N PHE A 33 -0.55 8.05 -11.56
CA PHE A 33 -1.69 7.20 -11.87
C PHE A 33 -3.01 7.97 -12.08
N LEU A 34 -3.23 9.08 -11.38
CA LEU A 34 -4.39 9.94 -11.61
C LEU A 34 -4.46 10.44 -13.07
N PHE A 35 -3.31 10.84 -13.64
CA PHE A 35 -3.25 11.39 -14.99
C PHE A 35 -3.02 10.32 -16.07
N LEU A 36 -2.17 9.32 -15.80
CA LEU A 36 -1.69 8.35 -16.79
C LEU A 36 -2.19 6.93 -16.56
N GLY A 37 -2.76 6.60 -15.40
CA GLY A 37 -3.04 5.21 -15.02
C GLY A 37 -3.92 4.46 -16.03
N GLN A 38 -5.01 5.10 -16.46
CA GLN A 38 -5.93 4.51 -17.44
C GLN A 38 -5.30 4.36 -18.82
N SER A 39 -4.45 5.30 -19.23
CA SER A 39 -3.74 5.27 -20.51
C SER A 39 -2.64 4.21 -20.53
N ILE A 40 -1.90 4.08 -19.44
CA ILE A 40 -0.88 3.04 -19.25
C ILE A 40 -1.54 1.66 -19.32
N LEU A 41 -2.65 1.46 -18.60
CA LEU A 41 -3.39 0.20 -18.62
C LEU A 41 -3.84 -0.16 -20.04
N LYS A 42 -4.44 0.79 -20.77
CA LYS A 42 -4.86 0.60 -22.17
C LYS A 42 -3.71 0.27 -23.11
N LEU A 43 -2.52 0.85 -22.90
CA LEU A 43 -1.33 0.57 -23.71
C LEU A 43 -0.89 -0.90 -23.59
N PHE A 44 -1.08 -1.52 -22.42
CA PHE A 44 -0.83 -2.94 -22.19
C PHE A 44 -2.05 -3.83 -22.46
N GLY A 45 -3.16 -3.27 -22.96
CA GLY A 45 -4.41 -4.01 -23.18
C GLY A 45 -5.09 -4.47 -21.88
N LEU A 46 -4.80 -3.82 -20.76
CA LEU A 46 -5.33 -4.15 -19.44
C LEU A 46 -6.50 -3.25 -19.06
N ASP A 47 -7.46 -3.80 -18.33
CA ASP A 47 -8.52 -3.05 -17.68
C ASP A 47 -8.23 -2.82 -16.18
N VAL A 48 -9.02 -1.94 -15.56
CA VAL A 48 -8.87 -1.56 -14.15
C VAL A 48 -9.13 -2.73 -13.20
N GLY A 49 -10.07 -3.62 -13.55
CA GLY A 49 -10.42 -4.79 -12.77
C GLY A 49 -9.28 -5.82 -12.75
N SER A 50 -8.71 -6.13 -13.92
CA SER A 50 -7.53 -6.99 -14.02
C SER A 50 -6.37 -6.48 -13.17
N PHE A 51 -6.10 -5.15 -13.21
CA PHE A 51 -5.08 -4.54 -12.37
C PHE A 51 -5.43 -4.60 -10.86
N ALA A 52 -6.70 -4.41 -10.52
CA ALA A 52 -7.16 -4.48 -9.14
C ALA A 52 -7.00 -5.89 -8.55
N VAL A 53 -7.32 -6.94 -9.32
CA VAL A 53 -7.12 -8.34 -8.94
C VAL A 53 -5.64 -8.64 -8.74
N ALA A 54 -4.76 -8.19 -9.64
CA ALA A 54 -3.31 -8.36 -9.47
C ALA A 54 -2.80 -7.71 -8.17
N GLY A 55 -3.24 -6.49 -7.86
CA GLY A 55 -2.89 -5.86 -6.59
C GLY A 55 -3.47 -6.57 -5.36
N ALA A 56 -4.66 -7.17 -5.48
CA ALA A 56 -5.25 -7.99 -4.42
C ALA A 56 -4.44 -9.24 -4.12
N ILE A 57 -3.84 -9.89 -5.13
CA ILE A 57 -2.91 -11.00 -4.95
C ILE A 57 -1.71 -10.56 -4.10
N ILE A 58 -1.10 -9.42 -4.43
CA ILE A 58 0.06 -8.91 -3.67
C ILE A 58 -0.34 -8.61 -2.22
N MET A 59 -1.49 -7.96 -2.01
CA MET A 59 -2.01 -7.71 -0.66
C MET A 59 -2.27 -9.00 0.12
N PHE A 60 -2.80 -10.04 -0.54
CA PHE A 60 -3.02 -11.35 0.06
C PHE A 60 -1.70 -11.96 0.55
N VAL A 61 -0.65 -11.94 -0.28
CA VAL A 61 0.67 -12.48 0.08
C VAL A 61 1.28 -11.70 1.26
N ILE A 62 1.19 -10.36 1.25
CA ILE A 62 1.67 -9.52 2.36
C ILE A 62 0.89 -9.82 3.65
N ALA A 63 -0.43 -9.98 3.55
CA ALA A 63 -1.28 -10.32 4.68
C ALA A 63 -0.89 -11.67 5.30
N MET A 64 -0.67 -12.68 4.45
CA MET A 64 -0.19 -14.00 4.86
C MET A 64 1.17 -13.91 5.54
N GLU A 65 2.10 -13.11 4.99
CA GLU A 65 3.40 -12.85 5.61
C GLU A 65 3.26 -12.26 7.02
N MET A 66 2.32 -11.32 7.22
CA MET A 66 2.07 -10.71 8.52
C MET A 66 1.43 -11.66 9.55
N ILE A 67 0.52 -12.52 9.10
CA ILE A 67 -0.18 -13.48 9.95
C ILE A 67 0.78 -14.59 10.39
N LEU A 68 1.49 -15.17 9.42
CA LEU A 68 2.40 -16.30 9.62
C LEU A 68 3.74 -15.87 10.24
N GLY A 69 4.12 -14.60 10.09
CA GLY A 69 5.40 -14.07 10.59
C GLY A 69 6.62 -14.55 9.79
N VAL A 70 6.40 -15.07 8.59
CA VAL A 70 7.46 -15.44 7.63
C VAL A 70 7.92 -14.19 6.85
N THR A 71 8.91 -14.33 5.96
CA THR A 71 9.28 -13.27 5.00
C THR A 71 9.32 -13.88 3.61
N LEU A 72 8.37 -13.51 2.75
CA LEU A 72 8.22 -14.05 1.39
C LEU A 72 8.93 -13.15 0.38
N PHE A 73 8.85 -11.84 0.59
CA PHE A 73 9.64 -10.86 -0.16
C PHE A 73 10.99 -10.68 0.52
N ARG A 74 12.03 -11.41 0.09
CA ARG A 74 13.42 -11.17 0.53
C ARG A 74 14.07 -10.13 -0.36
N ASP A 75 14.83 -9.24 0.27
CA ASP A 75 15.71 -8.33 -0.47
C ASP A 75 16.91 -9.11 -1.00
N GLU A 76 17.36 -8.75 -2.19
CA GLU A 76 18.58 -9.30 -2.75
C GLU A 76 19.75 -8.89 -1.84
N PRO A 77 20.54 -9.86 -1.32
CA PRO A 77 21.58 -9.59 -0.34
C PRO A 77 22.67 -8.72 -0.98
N GLY A 78 22.75 -7.45 -0.56
CA GLY A 78 23.72 -6.46 -1.07
C GLY A 78 23.15 -5.07 -1.39
N SER A 79 21.82 -4.92 -1.41
CA SER A 79 21.16 -3.64 -1.70
C SER A 79 21.01 -2.75 -0.45
N SER A 80 22.11 -2.14 -0.01
CA SER A 80 22.17 -1.21 1.13
C SER A 80 21.48 0.15 0.91
N GLY A 81 20.41 0.22 0.14
CA GLY A 81 19.72 1.49 -0.07
C GLY A 81 18.53 1.40 -1.01
N THR A 82 17.37 1.80 -0.50
CA THR A 82 16.19 2.28 -1.26
C THR A 82 15.53 1.26 -2.22
N GLY A 83 16.16 0.12 -2.49
CA GLY A 83 15.73 -0.88 -3.46
C GLY A 83 14.51 -1.71 -3.04
N SER A 84 14.26 -1.91 -1.74
CA SER A 84 13.08 -2.66 -1.26
C SER A 84 11.81 -1.82 -1.22
N ILE A 85 11.94 -0.49 -1.14
CA ILE A 85 10.80 0.41 -0.97
C ILE A 85 9.96 0.44 -2.25
N VAL A 86 10.57 0.30 -3.43
CA VAL A 86 9.90 0.55 -4.71
C VAL A 86 8.86 -0.53 -5.07
N PRO A 87 9.15 -1.84 -5.00
CA PRO A 87 8.16 -2.87 -5.31
C PRO A 87 7.08 -3.04 -4.24
N LEU A 88 7.31 -2.58 -3.00
CA LEU A 88 6.36 -2.68 -1.89
C LEU A 88 5.51 -1.42 -1.73
N ALA A 89 6.05 -0.21 -1.90
CA ALA A 89 5.27 1.03 -1.85
C ALA A 89 4.21 1.10 -2.96
N PHE A 90 4.52 0.51 -4.12
CA PHE A 90 3.66 0.49 -5.29
C PHE A 90 2.35 -0.32 -5.07
N PRO A 91 2.36 -1.56 -4.52
CA PRO A 91 1.14 -2.29 -4.17
C PRO A 91 0.47 -1.84 -2.86
N LEU A 92 1.18 -1.15 -1.96
CA LEU A 92 0.65 -0.83 -0.63
C LEU A 92 0.09 0.56 -0.47
N ILE A 93 0.72 1.57 -1.09
CA ILE A 93 0.33 2.97 -0.93
C ILE A 93 -0.36 3.46 -2.20
N ALA A 94 0.17 3.08 -3.36
CA ALA A 94 -0.51 3.22 -4.67
C ALA A 94 -1.22 1.92 -5.09
N GLY A 95 -1.60 1.07 -4.13
CA GLY A 95 -2.17 -0.25 -4.39
C GLY A 95 -3.50 -0.23 -5.10
N ALA A 96 -3.98 -1.42 -5.49
CA ALA A 96 -5.29 -1.63 -6.12
C ALA A 96 -6.41 -0.82 -5.47
N GLY A 97 -6.50 -0.79 -4.13
CA GLY A 97 -7.52 -0.01 -3.42
C GLY A 97 -7.40 1.52 -3.58
N THR A 98 -6.18 2.06 -3.62
CA THR A 98 -5.96 3.50 -3.87
C THR A 98 -6.27 3.83 -5.32
N LEU A 99 -5.89 2.96 -6.25
CA LEU A 99 -6.12 3.16 -7.69
C LEU A 99 -7.58 3.05 -8.08
N THR A 100 -8.30 2.06 -7.56
CA THR A 100 -9.75 1.95 -7.76
C THR A 100 -10.46 3.15 -7.16
N THR A 101 -10.04 3.61 -5.98
CA THR A 101 -10.60 4.83 -5.36
C THR A 101 -10.34 6.07 -6.21
N ILE A 102 -9.11 6.29 -6.69
CA ILE A 102 -8.77 7.43 -7.55
C ILE A 102 -9.57 7.39 -8.86
N LEU A 103 -9.67 6.22 -9.51
CA LEU A 103 -10.40 6.07 -10.77
C LEU A 103 -11.91 6.23 -10.59
N SER A 104 -12.49 5.68 -9.53
CA SER A 104 -13.90 5.86 -9.19
C SER A 104 -14.22 7.32 -8.84
N LEU A 105 -13.34 8.00 -8.10
CA LEU A 105 -13.49 9.43 -7.80
C LEU A 105 -13.40 10.27 -9.07
N ARG A 106 -12.51 9.93 -10.01
CA ARG A 106 -12.38 10.63 -11.30
C ARG A 106 -13.64 10.56 -12.16
N ALA A 107 -14.46 9.52 -11.98
CA ALA A 107 -15.72 9.39 -12.70
C ALA A 107 -16.83 10.31 -12.16
N VAL A 108 -16.67 10.86 -10.94
CA VAL A 108 -17.72 11.62 -10.23
C VAL A 108 -17.28 13.04 -9.83
N TYR A 109 -15.99 13.26 -9.63
CA TYR A 109 -15.42 14.50 -9.11
C TYR A 109 -14.43 15.14 -10.07
N GLU A 110 -14.42 16.47 -10.05
CA GLU A 110 -13.44 17.33 -10.71
C GLU A 110 -12.01 17.05 -10.21
N THR A 111 -11.04 17.11 -11.12
CA THR A 111 -9.62 16.80 -10.86
C THR A 111 -9.01 17.56 -9.65
N PRO A 112 -9.31 18.86 -9.43
CA PRO A 112 -8.81 19.60 -8.26
C PRO A 112 -9.24 19.00 -6.92
N ASN A 113 -10.47 18.50 -6.81
CA ASN A 113 -10.98 17.92 -5.56
C ASN A 113 -10.26 16.61 -5.22
N ILE A 114 -9.90 15.83 -6.24
CA ILE A 114 -9.15 14.58 -6.08
C ILE A 114 -7.72 14.89 -5.64
N LEU A 115 -7.07 15.91 -6.21
CA LEU A 115 -5.74 16.37 -5.80
C LEU A 115 -5.72 16.79 -4.32
N VAL A 116 -6.73 17.54 -3.85
CA VAL A 116 -6.87 17.88 -2.43
C VAL A 116 -6.99 16.62 -1.57
N GLY A 117 -7.80 15.64 -2.00
CA GLY A 117 -7.93 14.35 -1.31
C GLY A 117 -6.60 13.57 -1.22
N ILE A 118 -5.80 13.59 -2.29
CA ILE A 118 -4.45 12.98 -2.31
C ILE A 118 -3.55 13.69 -1.31
N VAL A 119 -3.53 15.03 -1.28
CA VAL A 119 -2.71 15.79 -0.32
C VAL A 119 -3.10 15.46 1.12
N ILE A 120 -4.39 15.44 1.44
CA ILE A 120 -4.88 15.06 2.78
C ILE A 120 -4.45 13.62 3.12
N ASN A 121 -4.56 12.69 2.17
CA ASN A 121 -4.11 11.31 2.36
C ASN A 121 -2.61 11.24 2.67
N LEU A 122 -1.78 11.99 1.93
CA LEU A 122 -0.33 12.04 2.14
C LEU A 122 0.05 12.61 3.51
N VAL A 123 -0.65 13.64 3.97
CA VAL A 123 -0.48 14.16 5.34
C VAL A 123 -0.79 13.07 6.37
N PHE A 124 -1.88 12.33 6.16
CA PHE A 124 -2.26 11.23 7.06
C PHE A 124 -1.21 10.11 7.06
N VAL A 125 -0.72 9.70 5.88
CA VAL A 125 0.36 8.73 5.74
C VAL A 125 1.61 9.21 6.48
N TYR A 126 2.02 10.46 6.27
CA TYR A 126 3.19 11.03 6.94
C TYR A 126 3.08 10.98 8.48
N ILE A 127 1.92 11.35 9.03
CA ILE A 127 1.65 11.29 10.48
C ILE A 127 1.77 9.86 11.00
N VAL A 128 1.19 8.89 10.29
CA VAL A 128 1.26 7.47 10.62
C VAL A 128 2.71 6.96 10.65
N LEU A 129 3.50 7.32 9.63
CA LEU A 129 4.91 6.91 9.55
C LEU A 129 5.75 7.51 10.69
N LYS A 130 5.48 8.76 11.04
CA LYS A 130 6.15 9.43 12.16
C LYS A 130 5.78 8.80 13.51
N SER A 131 4.52 8.44 13.71
CA SER A 131 4.01 7.81 14.93
C SER A 131 4.42 6.35 15.11
N THR A 132 5.01 5.72 14.10
CA THR A 132 5.48 4.33 14.15
C THR A 132 6.46 4.08 15.29
N ASN A 133 7.46 4.96 15.49
CA ASN A 133 8.47 4.80 16.55
C ASN A 133 7.85 4.91 17.95
N TRP A 134 6.81 5.74 18.07
CA TRP A 134 6.07 5.88 19.32
C TRP A 134 5.24 4.62 19.60
N LEU A 135 4.59 4.07 18.57
CA LEU A 135 3.77 2.87 18.67
C LEU A 135 4.59 1.63 19.08
N GLU A 136 5.79 1.47 18.52
CA GLU A 136 6.69 0.36 18.87
C GLU A 136 7.16 0.44 20.33
N ARG A 137 7.50 1.65 20.81
CA ARG A 137 7.91 1.86 22.20
C ARG A 137 6.80 1.62 23.21
N LYS A 138 5.54 1.96 22.86
CA LYS A 138 4.40 1.83 23.78
C LYS A 138 3.85 0.41 23.90
N LEU A 139 3.83 -0.35 22.79
CA LEU A 139 3.23 -1.69 22.74
C LEU A 139 4.23 -2.81 23.09
N GLY A 140 5.53 -2.52 23.02
CA GLY A 140 6.57 -3.54 23.18
C GLY A 140 6.56 -4.57 22.04
N LYS A 141 7.55 -5.49 22.05
CA LYS A 141 7.74 -6.45 20.96
C LYS A 141 6.56 -7.41 20.79
N SER A 142 5.98 -7.90 21.89
CA SER A 142 4.85 -8.84 21.86
C SER A 142 3.52 -8.17 21.45
N GLY A 143 3.20 -7.01 22.01
CA GLY A 143 1.99 -6.28 21.64
C GLY A 143 2.00 -5.87 20.17
N PHE A 144 3.17 -5.47 19.67
CA PHE A 144 3.37 -5.18 18.25
C PHE A 144 3.16 -6.41 17.35
N ALA A 145 3.64 -7.59 17.76
CA ALA A 145 3.45 -8.82 16.99
C ALA A 145 1.97 -9.22 16.88
N ILE A 146 1.20 -9.07 17.97
CA ILE A 146 -0.26 -9.28 17.97
C ILE A 146 -0.94 -8.28 17.02
N LEU A 147 -0.60 -7.00 17.15
CA LEU A 147 -1.18 -5.95 16.30
C LEU A 147 -0.90 -6.22 14.82
N ARG A 148 0.34 -6.59 14.47
CA ARG A 148 0.72 -7.00 13.11
C ARG A 148 -0.20 -8.12 12.59
N ARG A 149 -0.45 -9.16 13.39
CA ARG A 149 -1.34 -10.27 12.98
C ARG A 149 -2.78 -9.81 12.76
N VAL A 150 -3.32 -8.98 13.66
CA VAL A 150 -4.68 -8.44 13.53
C VAL A 150 -4.86 -7.66 12.22
N PHE A 151 -3.93 -6.76 11.91
CA PHE A 151 -4.01 -6.05 10.64
C PHE A 151 -3.71 -6.91 9.41
N GLY A 152 -2.92 -7.98 9.56
CA GLY A 152 -2.76 -8.99 8.51
C GLY A 152 -4.12 -9.62 8.16
N ILE A 153 -4.92 -9.97 9.15
CA ILE A 153 -6.28 -10.51 8.94
C ILE A 153 -7.18 -9.47 8.24
N ILE A 154 -7.11 -8.19 8.65
CA ILE A 154 -7.87 -7.11 7.99
C ILE A 154 -7.45 -6.96 6.52
N LEU A 155 -6.14 -6.97 6.23
CA LEU A 155 -5.63 -6.84 4.87
C LEU A 155 -6.04 -8.04 4.00
N LEU A 156 -6.02 -9.25 4.57
CA LEU A 156 -6.48 -10.47 3.90
C LEU A 156 -7.95 -10.34 3.50
N ALA A 157 -8.80 -9.86 4.42
CA ALA A 157 -10.22 -9.63 4.15
C ALA A 157 -10.44 -8.58 3.04
N ILE A 158 -9.63 -7.51 3.00
CA ILE A 158 -9.68 -6.52 1.93
C ILE A 158 -9.30 -7.14 0.58
N ALA A 159 -8.24 -7.96 0.53
CA ALA A 159 -7.83 -8.66 -0.68
C ALA A 159 -8.94 -9.57 -1.21
N VAL A 160 -9.53 -10.39 -0.33
CA VAL A 160 -10.66 -11.28 -0.68
C VAL A 160 -11.87 -10.48 -1.16
N LYS A 161 -12.16 -9.31 -0.56
CA LYS A 161 -13.24 -8.43 -1.02
C LYS A 161 -13.01 -8.00 -2.47
N ILE A 162 -11.82 -7.51 -2.80
CA ILE A 162 -11.48 -7.05 -4.16
C ILE A 162 -11.59 -8.21 -5.15
N PHE A 163 -11.09 -9.39 -4.79
CA PHE A 163 -11.27 -10.60 -5.58
C PHE A 163 -12.74 -10.90 -5.89
N LYS A 164 -13.60 -10.88 -4.87
CA LYS A 164 -15.03 -11.10 -5.04
C LYS A 164 -15.67 -10.04 -5.94
N GLU A 165 -15.29 -8.78 -5.75
CA GLU A 165 -15.88 -7.65 -6.46
C GLU A 165 -15.58 -7.68 -7.97
N TYR A 166 -14.36 -8.07 -8.37
CA TYR A 166 -13.96 -8.06 -9.79
C TYR A 166 -14.04 -9.42 -10.50
N ILE A 167 -14.07 -10.55 -9.79
CA ILE A 167 -14.14 -11.89 -10.41
C ILE A 167 -15.53 -12.52 -10.28
N VAL A 168 -16.25 -12.27 -9.17
CA VAL A 168 -17.51 -12.98 -8.88
C VAL A 168 -18.74 -12.14 -9.25
N ILE A 169 -18.60 -10.81 -9.28
CA ILE A 169 -19.69 -9.86 -9.54
C ILE A 169 -19.50 -9.11 -10.88
N GLY A 170 -18.33 -9.21 -11.51
CA GLY A 170 -18.05 -8.65 -12.84
C GLY A 170 -18.47 -9.57 -13.96
#